data_AF-A0A928L5T9-F1
#
_entry.id   AF-A0A928L5T9-F1
#
_cell.length_a   1.000
_cell.length_b   1.000
_cell.length_c   1.000
_cell.angle_alpha   90.00
_cell.angle_beta   90.00
_cell.angle_gamma   90.00
#
_symmetry.space_group_name_H-M   'P 1'
#
loop_
_entity.id
_entity.type
_entity.pdbx_description
1 polymer ?
#
loop_
_entity_poly.entity_id
_entity_poly.type
_entity_poly.pdbx_seq_one_letter_code
_entity_poly.pdbx_strand_id
1 'polypeptide(L)' 'MEKEIILETERLILRELTYDDFKPLYAVLGDSDIMKHYPYIFDENKVR' A
#
# COMPACT_ATOMS: atom_id res chain seq x y z
N MET A 1 -3.60 -16.92 19.16
CA MET A 1 -3.32 -15.79 18.25
C MET A 1 -2.41 -16.35 17.17
N GLU A 2 -2.81 -16.25 15.91
CA GLU A 2 -1.96 -16.68 14.79
C GLU A 2 -0.72 -15.79 14.74
N LYS A 3 0.41 -16.37 14.36
CA LYS A 3 1.69 -15.66 14.28
C LYS A 3 1.68 -14.80 13.01
N GLU A 4 1.86 -13.49 13.18
CA GLU A 4 2.03 -12.56 12.05
C GLU A 4 3.27 -12.97 11.22
N ILE A 5 3.07 -13.14 9.91
CA ILE A 5 4.15 -13.54 8.99
C ILE A 5 4.83 -12.26 8.49
N ILE A 6 6.09 -12.07 8.88
CA ILE A 6 6.93 -10.95 8.44
C ILE A 6 8.09 -11.52 7.62
N LEU A 7 8.32 -10.95 6.43
CA LEU A 7 9.50 -11.24 5.61
C LEU A 7 10.43 -10.03 5.62
N GLU A 8 11.70 -10.24 5.93
CA GLU A 8 12.65 -9.14 6.10
C GLU A 8 13.96 -9.36 5.33
N THR A 9 14.59 -8.24 4.98
CA THR A 9 15.97 -8.15 4.50
C THR A 9 16.70 -7.13 5.37
N GLU A 10 17.99 -6.89 5.11
CA GLU A 10 18.76 -5.86 5.84
C GLU A 10 18.13 -4.45 5.78
N ARG A 11 17.31 -4.14 4.78
CA ARG A 11 16.79 -2.78 4.55
C ARG A 11 15.27 -2.68 4.42
N LEU A 12 14.56 -3.79 4.30
CA LEU A 12 13.13 -3.81 3.98
C LEU A 12 12.40 -4.85 4.81
N ILE A 13 11.17 -4.52 5.18
CA ILE A 13 10.22 -5.39 5.85
C ILE A 13 8.96 -5.45 4.99
N LEU A 14 8.50 -6.67 4.71
CA LEU A 14 7.18 -6.94 4.16
C LEU A 14 6.32 -7.53 5.28
N ARG A 15 5.24 -6.83 5.60
CA ARG A 15 4.30 -7.16 6.66
C ARG A 15 2.86 -7.02 6.14
N GLU A 16 1.91 -7.50 6.93
CA GLU A 16 0.51 -7.28 6.66
C GLU A 16 0.17 -5.78 6.71
N LEU A 17 -0.68 -5.34 5.78
CA LEU A 17 -1.17 -3.96 5.75
C LEU A 17 -2.16 -3.75 6.90
N THR A 18 -2.09 -2.58 7.52
CA THR A 18 -3.08 -2.17 8.52
C THR A 18 -3.81 -0.91 8.05
N TYR A 19 -4.90 -0.55 8.73
CA TYR A 19 -5.61 0.69 8.45
C TYR A 19 -4.74 1.95 8.62
N ASP A 20 -3.66 1.88 9.41
CA ASP A 20 -2.73 2.99 9.58
C ASP A 20 -1.94 3.29 8.28
N ASP A 21 -1.84 2.32 7.37
CA ASP A 21 -1.18 2.48 6.07
C ASP A 21 -2.08 3.12 5.00
N PHE A 22 -3.39 3.31 5.27
CA PHE A 22 -4.33 3.85 4.29
C PHE A 22 -3.87 5.20 3.72
N LYS A 23 -3.52 6.14 4.61
CA LYS A 23 -3.14 7.50 4.20
C LYS A 23 -1.89 7.51 3.32
N PRO A 24 -0.76 6.88 3.70
CA PRO A 24 0.41 6.84 2.83
C PRO A 24 0.17 6.02 1.55
N LEU A 25 -0.62 4.94 1.61
CA LEU A 25 -0.95 4.13 0.43
C LEU A 25 -1.80 4.93 -0.58
N TYR A 26 -2.83 5.63 -0.12
CA TYR A 26 -3.67 6.49 -0.96
C TYR A 26 -2.87 7.62 -1.62
N ALA A 27 -1.93 8.23 -0.90
CA ALA A 27 -1.07 9.28 -1.46
C ALA A 27 -0.26 8.79 -2.68
N VAL A 28 0.10 7.50 -2.71
CA VAL A 28 0.79 6.88 -3.85
C VAL A 28 -0.19 6.43 -4.93
N LEU A 29 -1.27 5.74 -4.53
CA LEU A 29 -2.19 5.11 -5.50
C LEU A 29 -3.18 6.08 -6.16
N GLY A 30 -3.45 7.22 -5.53
CA GLY A 30 -4.26 8.30 -6.07
C GLY A 30 -3.49 9.30 -6.93
N ASP A 31 -2.16 9.23 -6.95
CA ASP A 31 -1.30 10.12 -7.73
C ASP A 31 -1.26 9.67 -9.21
N SER A 32 -1.71 10.55 -10.11
CA SER A 32 -1.77 10.27 -11.55
C SER A 32 -0.41 10.13 -12.22
N ASP A 33 0.63 10.79 -11.72
CA ASP A 33 1.98 10.69 -12.29
C ASP A 33 2.61 9.35 -11.95
N ILE A 34 2.34 8.84 -10.74
CA ILE A 34 2.72 7.48 -10.32
C ILE A 34 1.92 6.44 -11.11
N MET A 35 0.62 6.68 -11.29
CA MET A 35 -0.30 5.77 -11.96
C MET A 35 -0.37 5.88 -13.48
N LYS A 36 0.48 6.69 -14.11
CA LYS A 36 0.40 7.01 -15.55
C LYS A 36 0.48 5.80 -16.50
N HIS A 37 1.02 4.67 -16.03
CA HIS A 37 1.12 3.42 -16.80
C HIS A 37 0.04 2.41 -16.44
N TYR A 38 -0.80 2.71 -15.45
CA TYR A 38 -1.95 1.91 -15.07
C TYR A 38 -3.21 2.41 -15.77
N PRO A 39 -4.19 1.54 -16.05
CA PRO A 39 -5.41 1.94 -16.76
C PRO A 39 -6.30 2.95 -16.00
N TYR A 40 -6.06 3.15 -14.70
CA TYR A 40 -6.82 4.06 -13.84
C TYR A 40 -6.01 4.45 -12.60
N ILE A 41 -6.40 5.57 -11.99
CA ILE A 41 -5.98 5.96 -10.64
C ILE A 41 -6.94 5.38 -9.58
N PHE A 42 -6.47 5.22 -8.35
CA PHE A 42 -7.30 4.75 -7.26
C PHE A 42 -7.98 5.95 -6.58
N ASP A 43 -9.29 5.87 -6.38
CA ASP A 43 -10.02 6.74 -5.47
C ASP A 43 -10.01 6.15 -4.05
N GLU A 44 -10.51 6.91 -3.07
CA GLU A 44 -10.50 6.47 -1.67
C GLU A 44 -11.21 5.13 -1.44
N ASN A 45 -12.25 4.81 -2.21
CA ASN A 45 -13.00 3.56 -2.06
C ASN A 45 -12.24 2.35 -2.61
N LYS A 46 -11.34 2.56 -3.57
CA LYS A 46 -10.52 1.49 -4.13
C LYS A 46 -9.27 1.19 -3.29
N VAL A 47 -8.89 2.08 -2.37
CA VAL A 47 -7.74 1.88 -1.47
C VAL A 47 -8.14 1.34 -0.10
N ARG A 48 -9.38 1.58 0.34
CA ARG A 48 -9.95 1.01 1.58
C ARG A 48 -10.35 -0.46 1.39
#